data_AF-A0A5E4FN82-F1
#
_entry.id   AF-A0A5E4FN82-F1
#
_cell.length_a   1.000
_cell.length_b   1.000
_cell.length_c   1.000
_cell.angle_alpha   90.00
_cell.angle_beta   90.00
_cell.angle_gamma   90.00
#
_symmetry.space_group_name_H-M   'P 1'
#
loop_
_entity.id
_entity.type
_entity.pdbx_description
1 polymer ?
#
loop_
_entity_poly.entity_id
_entity_poly.type
_entity_poly.pdbx_seq_one_letter_code
_entity_poly.pdbx_strand_id
1 'polypeptide(L)' 'MAKVMMSLKEINQSAKDMRVAIMMVDTSTIKTPARRAWFKEKQNKIMVIMAKEASHSLNFNHDVYQPELPSDDSK' A
#
# COMPACT_ATOMS: atom_id res chain seq x y z
N MET A 1 28.79 -25.21 -5.96
CA MET A 1 27.86 -24.41 -5.15
C MET A 1 26.71 -23.98 -6.04
N ALA A 2 25.54 -24.60 -5.92
CA ALA A 2 24.37 -24.19 -6.70
C ALA A 2 23.80 -22.90 -6.11
N LYS A 3 23.80 -21.82 -6.91
CA LYS A 3 23.15 -20.56 -6.56
C LYS A 3 21.65 -20.81 -6.64
N VAL A 4 20.96 -20.86 -5.50
CA VAL A 4 19.50 -21.02 -5.46
C VAL A 4 18.88 -19.84 -6.19
N MET A 5 18.43 -20.05 -7.42
CA MET A 5 17.65 -19.06 -8.17
C MET A 5 16.24 -19.05 -7.58
N MET A 6 15.90 -17.97 -6.88
CA MET A 6 14.51 -17.72 -6.53
C MET A 6 13.72 -17.41 -7.79
N SER A 7 12.51 -17.95 -7.88
CA SER A 7 11.58 -17.63 -8.95
C SER A 7 11.12 -16.17 -8.84
N LEU A 8 10.73 -15.57 -9.97
CA LEU A 8 10.21 -14.20 -10.01
C LEU A 8 9.00 -14.01 -9.09
N LYS A 9 8.17 -15.05 -8.92
CA LYS A 9 7.02 -15.05 -8.01
C LYS A 9 7.45 -14.94 -6.55
N GLU A 10 8.45 -15.70 -6.14
CA GLU A 10 8.99 -15.67 -4.77
C GLU A 10 9.66 -14.33 -4.46
N ILE A 11 10.38 -13.76 -5.43
CA ILE A 11 10.97 -12.41 -5.30
C ILE A 11 9.89 -11.35 -5.10
N ASN A 12 8.83 -11.39 -5.91
CA ASN A 12 7.72 -10.45 -5.81
C ASN A 12 6.94 -10.61 -4.50
N GLN A 13 6.76 -11.83 -4.02
CA GLN A 13 6.10 -12.07 -2.73
C GLN A 13 6.96 -11.55 -1.57
N SER A 14 8.26 -11.88 -1.55
CA SER A 14 9.19 -11.38 -0.54
C SER A 14 9.27 -9.85 -0.53
N ALA A 15 9.23 -9.22 -1.71
CA ALA A 15 9.20 -7.77 -1.83
C ALA A 15 7.90 -7.17 -1.26
N LYS A 16 6.75 -7.82 -1.46
CA LYS A 16 5.47 -7.40 -0.85
C LYS A 16 5.53 -7.53 0.67
N ASP A 17 6.00 -8.66 1.18
CA ASP A 17 6.11 -8.91 2.62
C ASP A 17 7.01 -7.87 3.30
N MET A 18 8.13 -7.50 2.64
CA MET A 18 9.02 -6.45 3.11
C MET A 18 8.35 -5.07 3.14
N ARG A 19 7.57 -4.71 2.12
CA ARG A 19 6.83 -3.43 2.09
C ARG A 19 5.81 -3.36 3.23
N VAL A 20 5.09 -4.45 3.47
CA VAL A 20 4.12 -4.55 4.59
C VAL A 20 4.84 -4.40 5.93
N ALA A 21 5.96 -5.09 6.12
CA ALA A 21 6.76 -4.98 7.34
C ALA A 21 7.20 -3.52 7.59
N ILE A 22 7.66 -2.80 6.57
CA ILE A 22 8.07 -1.39 6.71
C ILE A 22 6.88 -0.48 7.05
N MET A 23 5.69 -0.73 6.48
CA MET A 23 4.47 0.05 6.75
C MET A 23 3.94 -0.14 8.18
N MET A 24 4.11 -1.34 8.75
CA MET A 24 3.65 -1.64 10.12
C MET A 24 4.57 -1.12 11.22
N VAL A 25 5.77 -0.61 10.90
CA VAL A 25 6.69 -0.07 11.90
C VAL A 25 6.18 1.27 12.44
N ASP A 26 5.88 1.31 13.74
CA ASP A 26 5.62 2.57 14.44
C ASP A 26 6.92 3.36 14.62
N THR A 27 7.07 4.42 13.83
CA THR A 27 8.26 5.29 13.84
C THR A 27 8.40 6.10 15.14
N SER A 28 7.35 6.21 15.96
CA SER A 28 7.41 6.89 17.27
C SER A 28 8.32 6.15 18.26
N THR A 29 8.38 4.82 18.15
CA THR A 29 9.19 3.94 19.01
C THR A 29 10.69 3.97 18.66
N ILE A 30 11.05 4.50 17.48
CA ILE A 30 12.44 4.54 17.01
C ILE A 30 13.19 5.69 17.70
N LYS A 31 14.15 5.34 18.56
CA LYS A 31 14.96 6.32 19.33
C LYS A 31 15.89 7.15 18.47
N THR A 32 16.49 6.56 17.43
CA THR A 32 17.49 7.24 16.60
C THR A 32 16.82 8.11 15.52
N PRO A 33 17.08 9.43 15.48
CA PRO A 33 16.46 10.32 14.49
C PRO A 33 16.71 9.92 13.04
N ALA A 34 17.95 9.52 12.71
CA ALA A 34 18.31 9.08 11.36
C ALA A 34 17.52 7.84 10.90
N ARG A 35 17.37 6.85 11.80
CA ARG A 35 16.60 5.64 11.52
C ARG A 35 15.10 5.94 11.39
N ARG A 36 14.59 6.86 12.21
CA ARG A 36 13.19 7.33 12.14
C ARG A 36 12.91 8.02 10.82
N ALA A 37 13.81 8.92 10.38
CA ALA A 37 13.70 9.61 9.10
C ALA A 37 13.72 8.63 7.92
N TRP A 38 14.63 7.65 7.95
CA TRP A 38 14.70 6.60 6.93
C TRP A 38 13.40 5.80 6.82
N PHE A 39 12.82 5.36 7.95
CA PHE A 39 11.54 4.64 7.93
C PHE A 39 10.39 5.50 7.39
N LYS A 40 10.29 6.76 7.82
CA LYS A 40 9.27 7.69 7.30
C LYS A 40 9.39 7.91 5.80
N GLU A 41 10.62 8.08 5.29
CA GLU A 41 10.86 8.24 3.86
C GLU A 41 10.44 6.98 3.08
N LYS A 42 10.77 5.79 3.61
CA LYS A 42 10.39 4.50 2.99
C LYS A 42 8.89 4.26 3.03
N GLN A 43 8.23 4.55 4.14
CA GLN A 43 6.78 4.47 4.28
C GLN A 43 6.07 5.40 3.28
N ASN A 44 6.54 6.65 3.14
CA ASN A 44 5.99 7.58 2.16
C ASN A 44 6.14 7.07 0.71
N LYS A 45 7.33 6.56 0.35
CA LYS A 45 7.56 5.96 -0.98
C LYS A 45 6.65 4.76 -1.24
N ILE A 46 6.47 3.87 -0.26
CA ILE A 46 5.58 2.71 -0.38
C ILE A 46 4.13 3.16 -0.51
N MET A 47 3.70 4.17 0.26
CA MET A 47 2.35 4.72 0.19
C MET A 47 2.05 5.30 -1.20
N VAL A 48 2.99 6.01 -1.82
CA VAL A 48 2.84 6.52 -3.20
C VAL A 48 2.69 5.37 -4.20
N ILE A 49 3.47 4.30 -4.06
CA ILE A 49 3.36 3.11 -4.94
C ILE A 49 2.00 2.43 -4.76
N MET A 50 1.58 2.21 -3.50
CA MET A 50 0.28 1.61 -3.19
C MET A 50 -0.89 2.46 -3.69
N ALA A 51 -0.81 3.79 -3.53
CA ALA A 51 -1.82 4.72 -4.04
C ALA A 51 -1.89 4.70 -5.56
N LYS A 52 -0.74 4.59 -6.26
CA LYS A 52 -0.69 4.44 -7.71
C LYS A 52 -1.27 3.10 -8.16
N GLU A 53 -0.93 2.00 -7.50
CA GLU A 53 -1.52 0.68 -7.81
C GLU A 53 -3.04 0.69 -7.58
N ALA A 54 -3.50 1.32 -6.49
CA ALA A 54 -4.92 1.51 -6.22
C ALA A 54 -5.60 2.42 -7.26
N SER A 55 -4.94 3.48 -7.74
CA SER A 55 -5.49 4.35 -8.78
C SER A 55 -5.65 3.63 -10.11
N HIS A 56 -4.78 2.67 -10.44
CA HIS A 56 -4.94 1.82 -11.63
C HIS A 56 -6.11 0.84 -11.47
N SER A 57 -6.43 0.43 -10.24
CA SER A 57 -7.64 -0.37 -9.94
C SER A 57 -8.93 0.46 -9.88
N LEU A 58 -8.83 1.79 -9.74
CA LEU A 58 -9.95 2.74 -9.68
C LEU A 58 -10.43 3.25 -11.04
N ASN A 59 -9.88 2.75 -12.16
CA ASN A 59 -10.48 2.92 -13.48
C ASN A 59 -11.76 2.05 -13.59
N PHE A 60 -12.76 2.38 -12.78
CA PHE A 60 -14.11 1.87 -12.89
C PHE A 60 -14.82 2.62 -14.03
N ASN A 61 -14.48 2.30 -15.28
CA ASN A 61 -15.34 2.57 -16.43
C ASN A 61 -16.48 1.54 -16.53
N HIS A 62 -16.95 1.02 -15.40
CA HIS A 62 -18.13 0.18 -15.32
C HIS A 62 -19.00 0.69 -14.19
N ASP A 63 -20.09 1.34 -14.59
CA ASP A 63 -21.38 1.34 -13.92
C ASP A 63 -21.29 1.36 -12.40
N VAL A 64 -20.75 2.45 -11.85
CA VAL A 64 -20.91 2.75 -10.43
C VAL A 64 -22.40 2.90 -10.18
N TYR A 65 -23.03 1.86 -9.64
CA TYR A 65 -24.41 1.92 -9.17
C TYR A 65 -24.51 3.10 -8.20
N GLN A 66 -25.22 4.16 -8.64
CA GLN A 66 -25.62 5.26 -7.79
C GLN A 66 -26.98 4.86 -7.19
N PRO A 67 -27.06 4.41 -5.93
CA PRO A 67 -28.34 4.19 -5.30
C PRO A 67 -29.11 5.51 -5.28
N GLU A 68 -30.32 5.50 -5.80
CA GLU A 68 -31.22 6.65 -5.70
C GLU A 68 -31.48 6.94 -4.22
N LEU A 69 -31.30 8.20 -3.83
CA LEU A 69 -31.63 8.65 -2.48
C LEU A 69 -33.13 8.43 -2.27
N PRO A 70 -33.56 7.84 -1.14
CA PRO A 70 -34.98 7.72 -0.85
C PRO A 70 -35.61 9.12 -0.82
N SER A 71 -36.81 9.23 -1.39
CA SER A 71 -37.56 10.48 -1.44
C SER A 71 -37.73 11.03 -0.03
N ASP A 72 -37.38 12.30 0.15
CA ASP A 72 -37.44 13.02 1.41
C ASP A 72 -38.92 13.13 1.84
N ASP A 73 -39.30 12.47 2.93
CA ASP A 73 -40.63 12.57 3.57
C ASP A 73 -40.79 13.93 4.30
N SER A 74 -40.44 15.02 3.62
CA SER A 74 -40.72 16.37 4.08
C SER A 74 -42.18 16.71 3.77
N LYS A 75 -43.01 16.51 4.79
CA LYS A 75 -44.42 16.92 5.01
C LYS A 75 -45.08 17.88 4.02
#